data_AF-A0A9E1L214-F1
#
_entry.id   AF-A0A9E1L214-F1
#
_cell.length_a   1.000
_cell.length_b   1.000
_cell.length_c   1.000
_cell.angle_alpha   90.00
_cell.angle_beta   90.00
_cell.angle_gamma   90.00
#
_symmetry.space_group_name_H-M   'P 1'
#
loop_
_entity.id
_entity.type
_entity.pdbx_description
1 polymer ?
#
loop_
_entity_poly.entity_id
_entity_poly.type
_entity_poly.pdbx_seq_one_letter_code
_entity_poly.pdbx_strand_id
1 'polypeptide(L)' 'MKPVINISVKSLVEFTLRSGNLELSVGSVPDLVKAIKAHQKIQDSRKEDNYQSEVFLSYLVEGGDFDLKIRGRIVIKTI' A
#
# COMPACT_ATOMS: atom_id res chain seq x y z
N MET A 1 25.24 -19.02 6.45
CA MET A 1 23.81 -18.63 6.50
C MET A 1 23.63 -17.48 5.54
N LYS A 2 22.67 -17.56 4.61
CA LYS A 2 22.34 -16.42 3.75
C LYS A 2 21.56 -15.38 4.56
N PRO A 3 21.88 -14.08 4.48
CA PRO A 3 21.13 -13.03 5.16
C PRO A 3 19.72 -12.91 4.57
N VAL A 4 18.72 -12.70 5.43
CA VAL A 4 17.31 -12.50 5.03
C VAL A 4 16.90 -11.06 5.28
N ILE A 5 16.57 -10.34 4.22
CA ILE A 5 16.11 -8.95 4.29
C ILE A 5 14.58 -8.94 4.35
N ASN A 6 14.00 -8.32 5.37
CA ASN A 6 12.54 -8.19 5.50
C ASN A 6 12.11 -6.81 5.00
N ILE A 7 11.22 -6.77 4.01
CA ILE A 7 10.65 -5.52 3.49
C ILE A 7 9.12 -5.58 3.48
N SER A 8 8.48 -4.41 3.64
CA SER A 8 7.03 -4.32 3.49
C SER A 8 6.65 -4.17 2.01
N VAL A 9 5.47 -4.66 1.62
CA VAL A 9 4.90 -4.41 0.28
C VAL A 9 4.82 -2.91 0.01
N LYS A 10 4.43 -2.10 1.01
CA LYS A 10 4.39 -0.64 0.90
C LYS A 10 5.77 -0.06 0.58
N SER A 11 6.80 -0.44 1.33
CA SER A 11 8.17 0.04 1.11
C SER A 11 8.72 -0.35 -0.25
N LEU A 12 8.39 -1.56 -0.72
CA LEU A 12 8.76 -2.02 -2.07
C LEU A 12 8.07 -1.17 -3.14
N VAL A 13 6.76 -0.96 -3.01
CA VAL A 13 5.98 -0.15 -3.96
C VAL A 13 6.45 1.31 -3.92
N GLU A 14 6.67 1.89 -2.74
CA GLU A 14 7.23 3.24 -2.60
C GLU A 14 8.60 3.36 -3.24
N PHE A 15 9.49 2.37 -3.05
CA PHE A 15 10.81 2.36 -3.70
C PHE A 15 10.68 2.30 -5.23
N THR A 16 9.83 1.40 -5.74
CA THR A 16 9.59 1.23 -7.18
C THR A 16 8.86 2.43 -7.81
N LEU A 17 8.02 3.15 -7.05
CA LEU A 17 7.28 4.33 -7.51
C LEU A 17 8.02 5.65 -7.26
N ARG A 18 8.99 5.70 -6.35
CA ARG A 18 9.87 6.88 -6.13
C ARG A 18 10.81 7.16 -7.29
N SER A 19 10.93 6.26 -8.25
CA SER A 19 11.56 6.51 -9.55
C SER A 19 10.64 7.26 -10.54
N GLY A 20 9.36 7.44 -10.20
CA GLY A 20 8.43 8.33 -10.88
C GLY A 20 8.29 9.66 -10.12
N ASN A 21 8.34 10.77 -10.85
CA ASN A 21 8.18 12.13 -10.33
C ASN A 21 6.83 12.29 -9.59
N LEU A 22 6.80 12.04 -8.28
CA LEU A 22 5.71 12.44 -7.40
C LEU A 22 5.91 13.93 -7.08
N GLU A 23 5.62 14.79 -8.05
CA GLU A 23 5.33 16.19 -7.73
C GLU A 23 4.11 16.20 -6.82
N LEU A 24 4.32 16.35 -5.51
CA LEU A 24 3.27 16.75 -4.58
C LEU A 24 2.91 18.21 -4.91
N SER A 25 2.11 18.39 -5.96
CA SER A 25 1.36 19.63 -6.14
C SER A 25 0.26 19.64 -5.09
N VAL A 26 0.60 20.14 -3.91
CA VAL A 26 -0.38 20.45 -2.86
C VAL A 26 -1.16 21.68 -3.36
N GLY A 27 -2.29 21.42 -4.01
CA GLY A 27 -3.27 22.46 -4.33
C GLY A 27 -3.72 23.21 -3.06
N SER A 28 -4.17 24.45 -3.24
CA SER A 28 -4.61 25.35 -2.17
C SER A 28 -5.50 24.67 -1.12
N VAL A 29 -5.35 25.03 0.16
CA VAL A 29 -6.12 24.54 1.32
C VAL A 29 -7.62 24.24 1.07
N PRO A 30 -8.41 25.06 0.34
CA PRO A 30 -9.80 24.72 0.00
C PRO A 30 -9.99 23.43 -0.82
N ASP A 31 -9.01 23.04 -1.64
CA ASP A 31 -9.04 21.78 -2.40
C ASP A 31 -8.70 20.56 -1.52
N LEU A 32 -7.87 20.74 -0.48
CA LEU A 32 -7.67 19.70 0.54
C LEU A 32 -8.95 19.38 1.31
N VAL A 33 -9.74 20.40 1.69
CA VAL A 33 -11.01 20.17 2.41
C VAL A 33 -12.02 19.43 1.53
N LYS A 34 -12.10 19.77 0.24
CA LYS A 34 -12.93 19.04 -0.73
C LYS A 34 -12.43 17.61 -0.94
N ALA A 35 -11.11 17.41 -1.04
CA ALA A 35 -10.50 16.10 -1.16
C ALA A 35 -10.78 15.23 0.08
N ILE A 36 -10.68 15.79 1.29
CA ILE A 36 -11.01 15.13 2.55
C ILE A 36 -12.50 14.74 2.57
N LYS A 37 -13.42 15.65 2.22
CA LYS A 37 -14.86 15.34 2.16
C LYS A 37 -15.19 14.27 1.12
N ALA A 38 -14.54 14.31 -0.04
CA ALA A 38 -14.70 13.28 -1.07
C ALA A 38 -14.18 11.92 -0.58
N HIS A 39 -13.03 11.88 0.10
CA HIS A 39 -12.49 10.67 0.71
C HIS A 39 -13.40 10.11 1.79
N GLN A 40 -13.92 10.96 2.69
CA GLN A 40 -14.89 10.56 3.71
C GLN A 40 -16.15 9.97 3.09
N LYS A 41 -16.71 10.61 2.06
CA LYS A 41 -17.90 10.12 1.36
C LYS A 41 -17.67 8.75 0.70
N ILE A 42 -16.50 8.55 0.07
CA ILE A 42 -16.14 7.27 -0.54
C ILE A 42 -15.92 6.20 0.54
N GLN A 43 -15.28 6.55 1.66
CA GLN A 43 -15.10 5.64 2.79
C GLN A 43 -16.44 5.22 3.41
N ASP A 44 -17.34 6.17 3.63
CA ASP A 44 -18.67 5.90 4.18
C ASP A 44 -19.52 5.04 3.24
N SER A 45 -19.45 5.28 1.93
CA SER A 45 -20.14 4.43 0.93
C SER A 45 -19.60 3.00 0.83
N ARG A 46 -18.42 2.73 1.41
CA ARG A 46 -17.76 1.42 1.40
C ARG A 46 -17.93 0.66 2.71
N LYS A 47 -18.65 1.21 3.70
CA LYS A 47 -18.84 0.58 5.02
C LYS A 47 -19.78 -0.65 4.99
N GLU A 48 -20.58 -0.84 3.95
CA GLU A 48 -21.57 -1.94 3.89
C GLU A 48 -21.19 -3.11 2.96
N ASP A 49 -20.09 -3.04 2.21
CA ASP A 49 -19.86 -3.98 1.10
C ASP A 49 -18.68 -4.92 1.38
N ASN A 50 -18.98 -6.09 1.97
CA ASN A 50 -18.14 -7.30 1.98
C ASN A 50 -16.63 -7.10 2.21
N TYR A 51 -16.26 -6.27 3.18
CA TYR A 51 -14.86 -6.04 3.54
C TYR A 51 -14.33 -7.21 4.38
N GLN A 52 -13.70 -8.18 3.73
CA GLN A 52 -13.10 -9.33 4.42
C GLN A 52 -11.81 -8.94 5.16
N SER A 53 -11.48 -9.73 6.18
CA SER A 53 -10.33 -9.57 7.09
C SER A 53 -9.02 -9.24 6.35
N GLU A 54 -8.20 -8.36 6.92
CA GLU A 54 -6.85 -8.09 6.40
C GLU A 54 -6.05 -9.39 6.30
N VAL A 55 -5.75 -9.84 5.08
CA VAL A 55 -4.98 -11.07 4.88
C VAL A 55 -3.49 -10.71 4.90
N PHE A 56 -2.75 -11.37 5.79
CA PHE A 56 -1.30 -11.25 5.84
C PHE A 56 -0.66 -12.04 4.69
N LEU A 57 0.13 -11.36 3.86
CA LEU A 57 0.93 -11.96 2.81
C LEU A 57 2.39 -12.02 3.24
N SER A 58 3.04 -13.15 2.98
CA SER A 58 4.48 -13.32 3.12
C SER A 58 5.01 -14.10 1.93
N TYR A 59 5.93 -13.51 1.19
CA TYR A 59 6.60 -14.12 0.05
C TYR A 59 8.11 -14.06 0.22
N LEU A 60 8.80 -15.17 -0.08
CA LEU A 60 10.26 -15.26 -0.01
C LEU A 60 10.80 -15.36 -1.44
N VAL A 61 11.65 -14.43 -1.81
CA VAL A 61 12.43 -14.48 -3.04
C VAL A 61 13.82 -14.97 -2.66
N GLU A 62 14.20 -16.12 -3.20
CA GLU A 62 15.54 -16.67 -3.00
C GLU A 62 16.53 -15.93 -3.89
N GLY A 63 17.65 -15.50 -3.30
CA GLY A 63 18.70 -14.79 -4.02
C GLY A 63 20.07 -15.43 -3.85
N GLY A 64 21.03 -14.95 -4.65
CA GLY A 64 22.42 -15.38 -4.57
C GLY A 64 23.02 -15.02 -3.21
N ASP A 65 23.15 -13.71 -2.96
CA ASP A 65 23.82 -13.15 -1.79
C ASP A 65 22.91 -12.95 -0.58
N PHE A 66 21.59 -12.79 -0.79
CA PHE A 66 20.59 -12.61 0.25
C PHE A 66 19.22 -13.09 -0.21
N ASP A 67 18.36 -13.44 0.74
CA ASP A 67 16.95 -13.74 0.47
C ASP A 67 16.08 -12.54 0.83
N LEU A 68 15.09 -12.24 0.00
CA LEU A 68 14.18 -11.13 0.21
C LEU A 68 12.82 -11.63 0.69
N LYS A 69 12.47 -11.32 1.93
CA LYS A 69 11.16 -11.63 2.52
C LYS A 69 10.25 -10.41 2.45
N ILE A 70 9.27 -10.47 1.56
CA ILE A 70 8.28 -9.43 1.33
C ILE A 70 7.05 -9.74 2.17
N ARG A 71 6.63 -8.81 3.02
CA ARG A 71 5.44 -8.96 3.89
C ARG A 71 4.46 -7.82 3.68
N GLY A 72 3.17 -8.11 3.73
CA GLY A 72 2.16 -7.08 3.56
C GLY A 72 0.82 -7.51 4.09
N ARG A 73 -0.14 -6.58 4.04
CA ARG A 73 -1.55 -6.89 4.25
C ARG A 73 -2.30 -6.41 3.03
N ILE A 74 -3.15 -7.27 2.50
CA ILE A 74 -4.08 -6.90 1.45
C ILE A 74 -5.50 -7.08 1.97
N VAL A 75 -6.37 -6.22 1.47
CA VAL A 75 -7.80 -6.37 1.65
C VAL A 75 -8.29 -7.15 0.45
N ILE A 76 -8.90 -8.30 0.68
CA ILE A 76 -9.51 -9.08 -0.39
C ILE A 76 -10.93 -8.55 -0.57
N LYS A 77 -11.22 -8.02 -1.77
CA LYS A 77 -12.59 -7.72 -2.17
C LYS A 77 -13.13 -8.95 -2.91
N THR A 78 -14.03 -9.69 -2.27
CA THR A 78 -14.77 -10.75 -2.97
C THR A 78 -15.76 -10.08 -3.92
N ILE A 79 -15.68 -10.43 -5.20
CA ILE A 79 -16.55 -9.95 -6.28
C ILE A 79 -17.85 -10.77 -6.26
#